data_AF-A0A2M7RSH2-F1
#
_entry.id   AF-A0A2M7RSH2-F1
#
_cell.length_a   1.000
_cell.length_b   1.000
_cell.length_c   1.000
_cell.angle_alpha   90.00
_cell.angle_beta   90.00
_cell.angle_gamma   90.00
#
_symmetry.space_group_name_H-M   'P 1'
#
loop_
_entity.id
_entity.type
_entity.pdbx_description
1 polymer ?
#
loop_
_entity_poly.entity_id
_entity_poly.type
_entity_poly.pdbx_seq_one_letter_code
_entity_poly.pdbx_strand_id
1 'polypeptide(L)'
;MYTFPELIKQIRKESELTQNEFANVLGVSPILISKVETGQKEVSKGLVKKIADKLEISPGTLFPFIFIDEKENLNDLTGIERKLMELGSKMQTELIKTKSKKLKKHAK
;
A
#
# COMPACT_ATOMS: atom_id res chain seq x y z
N MET A 1 -6.05 9.22 5.03
CA MET A 1 -5.03 8.16 4.87
C MET A 1 -5.57 7.18 3.84
N TYR A 2 -4.74 6.58 2.98
CA TYR A 2 -5.27 5.62 2.00
C TYR A 2 -5.82 4.38 2.70
N THR A 3 -6.89 3.80 2.18
CA THR A 3 -7.24 2.41 2.51
C THR A 3 -6.21 1.46 1.91
N PHE A 4 -6.18 0.20 2.36
CA PHE A 4 -5.27 -0.78 1.77
C PHE A 4 -5.46 -0.94 0.24
N PRO A 5 -6.70 -1.10 -0.30
CA PRO A 5 -6.91 -1.17 -1.75
C PRO A 5 -6.39 0.06 -2.50
N GLU A 6 -6.63 1.26 -1.97
CA GLU A 6 -6.13 2.52 -2.54
C GLU A 6 -4.61 2.58 -2.54
N LEU A 7 -3.98 2.15 -1.45
CA LEU A 7 -2.53 2.10 -1.34
C LEU A 7 -1.91 1.21 -2.42
N ILE A 8 -2.45 0.00 -2.60
CA ILE A 8 -1.93 -0.93 -3.61
C ILE A 8 -2.06 -0.34 -5.02
N LYS A 9 -3.21 0.26 -5.30
CA LYS A 9 -3.44 0.96 -6.57
C LYS A 9 -2.48 2.13 -6.76
N GLN A 10 -2.17 2.88 -5.70
CA GLN A 10 -1.24 4.00 -5.73
C GLN A 10 0.20 3.55 -5.96
N ILE A 11 0.66 2.51 -5.26
CA ILE A 11 1.98 1.89 -5.48
C ILE A 11 2.14 1.54 -6.96
N ARG A 12 1.16 0.84 -7.53
CA ARG A 12 1.18 0.45 -8.94
C ARG A 12 1.24 1.65 -9.88
N LYS A 13 0.40 2.67 -9.66
CA LYS A 13 0.35 3.88 -10.50
C LYS A 13 1.64 4.69 -10.44
N GLU A 14 2.21 4.88 -9.25
CA GLU A 14 3.51 5.55 -9.06
C GLU A 14 4.67 4.76 -9.67
N SER A 15 4.47 3.46 -9.90
CA SER A 15 5.41 2.59 -10.62
C SER A 15 5.19 2.60 -12.14
N GLU A 16 4.14 3.27 -12.62
CA GLU A 16 3.71 3.30 -14.03
C GLU A 16 3.44 1.90 -14.61
N LEU A 17 2.89 0.99 -13.79
CA LEU A 17 2.60 -0.39 -14.19
C LEU A 17 1.10 -0.63 -14.43
N THR A 18 0.81 -1.47 -15.43
CA THR A 18 -0.50 -2.13 -15.55
C THR A 18 -0.71 -3.13 -14.42
N GLN A 19 -1.95 -3.55 -14.19
CA GLN A 19 -2.24 -4.58 -13.16
C GLN A 19 -1.52 -5.90 -13.47
N ASN A 20 -1.36 -6.24 -14.76
CA ASN A 20 -0.65 -7.44 -15.20
C ASN A 20 0.85 -7.35 -14.89
N GLU A 21 1.51 -6.25 -15.26
CA GLU A 21 2.93 -6.06 -14.98
C GLU A 21 3.21 -6.03 -13.48
N PHE A 22 2.35 -5.37 -12.71
CA PHE A 22 2.49 -5.33 -11.26
C PHE A 22 2.32 -6.71 -10.62
N ALA A 23 1.35 -7.50 -11.09
CA ALA A 23 1.18 -8.89 -10.67
C ALA A 23 2.42 -9.74 -10.99
N ASN A 24 3.01 -9.55 -12.18
CA ASN A 24 4.25 -10.22 -12.59
C ASN A 24 5.42 -9.84 -11.68
N VAL A 25 5.59 -8.54 -11.38
CA VAL A 25 6.64 -8.05 -10.46
C VAL A 25 6.53 -8.68 -9.07
N LEU A 26 5.29 -8.84 -8.58
CA LEU A 26 4.99 -9.46 -7.29
C LEU A 26 4.97 -11.01 -7.33
N GLY A 27 5.02 -11.62 -8.52
CA GLY A 27 4.90 -13.06 -8.71
C GLY A 27 3.56 -13.61 -8.20
N VAL A 28 2.45 -12.96 -8.59
CA VAL A 28 1.08 -13.36 -8.27
C VAL A 28 0.18 -13.27 -9.50
N SER A 29 -1.06 -13.76 -9.42
CA SER A 29 -1.99 -13.66 -10.54
C SER A 29 -2.54 -12.23 -10.71
N PRO A 30 -2.78 -11.75 -11.93
CA PRO A 30 -3.43 -10.46 -12.16
C PRO A 30 -4.82 -10.33 -11.53
N ILE A 31 -5.57 -11.44 -11.49
CA ILE A 31 -6.88 -11.52 -10.82
C ILE A 31 -6.75 -11.19 -9.33
N LEU A 32 -5.68 -11.63 -8.67
CA LEU A 32 -5.45 -11.30 -7.25
C LEU A 32 -5.25 -9.80 -7.07
N ILE A 33 -4.43 -9.16 -7.89
CA ILE A 33 -4.20 -7.71 -7.84
C ILE A 33 -5.50 -6.95 -8.06
N SER A 34 -6.27 -7.32 -9.08
CA SER A 34 -7.57 -6.69 -9.35
C SER A 34 -8.54 -6.80 -8.17
N LYS A 35 -8.67 -7.99 -7.56
CA LYS A 35 -9.54 -8.18 -6.39
C LYS A 35 -9.06 -7.41 -5.15
N VAL A 36 -7.75 -7.27 -4.96
CA VAL A 36 -7.20 -6.49 -3.85
C VAL A 36 -7.40 -5.00 -4.06
N GLU A 37 -7.13 -4.47 -5.26
CA GLU A 37 -7.32 -3.04 -5.57
C GLU A 37 -8.78 -2.59 -5.57
N THR A 38 -9.72 -3.53 -5.67
CA THR A 38 -11.17 -3.28 -5.62
C THR A 38 -11.78 -3.56 -4.25
N GLY A 39 -10.98 -3.99 -3.27
CA GLY A 39 -11.46 -4.37 -1.94
C GLY A 39 -12.27 -5.67 -1.90
N GLN A 40 -12.43 -6.38 -3.02
CA GLN A 40 -13.15 -7.67 -3.09
C GLN A 40 -12.43 -8.82 -2.40
N LYS A 41 -11.15 -8.66 -2.08
CA LYS A 41 -10.36 -9.64 -1.35
C LYS A 41 -9.41 -8.97 -0.38
N GLU A 42 -9.50 -9.36 0.89
CA GLU A 42 -8.54 -8.97 1.90
C GLU A 42 -7.12 -9.44 1.57
N VAL A 43 -6.15 -8.62 1.94
CA VAL A 43 -4.74 -8.93 1.71
C VAL A 43 -4.26 -10.03 2.64
N SER A 44 -3.58 -11.03 2.09
CA SER A 44 -2.90 -12.03 2.91
C SER A 44 -1.56 -11.51 3.42
N LYS A 45 -1.12 -12.00 4.58
CA LYS A 45 0.24 -11.73 5.12
C LYS A 45 1.34 -12.03 4.09
N GLY A 46 1.15 -13.06 3.25
CA GLY A 46 2.09 -13.41 2.20
C GLY A 46 2.20 -12.33 1.11
N LEU A 47 1.07 -11.74 0.71
CA LEU A 47 1.07 -10.66 -0.28
C LEU A 47 1.69 -9.38 0.29
N VAL A 48 1.43 -9.05 1.56
CA VAL A 48 2.07 -7.91 2.26
C VAL A 48 3.59 -8.05 2.25
N LYS A 49 4.13 -9.22 2.59
CA LYS A 49 5.58 -9.48 2.54
C LYS A 49 6.15 -9.29 1.15
N LYS A 50 5.52 -9.88 0.12
CA LYS A 50 5.95 -9.72 -1.28
C LYS A 50 6.01 -8.25 -1.70
N ILE A 51 5.01 -7.46 -1.35
CA ILE A 51 4.98 -6.02 -1.68
C ILE A 51 6.10 -5.29 -0.94
N ALA A 52 6.26 -5.53 0.36
CA ALA A 52 7.31 -4.91 1.17
C ALA A 52 8.72 -5.25 0.65
N ASP A 53 8.96 -6.51 0.28
CA ASP A 53 10.22 -6.98 -0.28
C ASP A 53 10.54 -6.26 -1.60
N LYS A 54 9.56 -6.12 -2.50
CA LYS A 54 9.75 -5.43 -3.78
C LYS A 54 9.92 -3.92 -3.63
N LEU A 55 9.32 -3.33 -2.60
CA LEU A 55 9.50 -1.93 -2.24
C LEU A 55 10.77 -1.69 -1.41
N GLU A 56 11.50 -2.73 -1.00
CA GLU A 56 12.67 -2.63 -0.12
C GLU A 56 12.34 -1.85 1.17
N ILE A 57 11.23 -2.20 1.82
CA ILE A 57 10.77 -1.63 3.10
C ILE A 57 10.43 -2.74 4.11
N SER A 58 10.34 -2.37 5.38
CA SER A 58 9.79 -3.28 6.39
C SER A 58 8.31 -3.54 6.13
N PRO A 59 7.79 -4.78 6.25
CA PRO A 59 6.36 -5.05 6.23
C PRO A 59 5.58 -4.20 7.24
N GLY A 60 6.22 -3.84 8.37
CA GLY A 60 5.71 -2.93 9.40
C GLY A 60 5.23 -1.58 8.85
N THR A 61 5.86 -1.09 7.78
CA THR A 61 5.49 0.18 7.12
C THR A 61 4.09 0.14 6.49
N LEU A 62 3.59 -1.05 6.13
CA LEU A 62 2.27 -1.22 5.52
C LEU A 62 1.16 -1.45 6.56
N PHE A 63 1.50 -1.73 7.82
CA PHE A 63 0.52 -2.05 8.87
C PHE A 63 -0.58 -1.00 9.02
N PRO A 64 -0.27 0.31 9.11
CA PRO A 64 -1.32 1.31 9.32
C PRO A 64 -2.42 1.25 8.25
N PHE A 65 -2.06 0.97 7.01
CA PHE A 65 -3.02 0.88 5.91
C PHE A 65 -3.86 -0.41 5.93
N ILE A 66 -3.39 -1.47 6.63
CA ILE A 66 -4.11 -2.74 6.79
C ILE A 66 -5.11 -2.66 7.94
N PHE A 67 -4.76 -1.94 9.01
CA PHE A 67 -5.56 -1.87 10.24
C PHE A 67 -6.57 -0.74 10.25
N ILE A 68 -6.33 0.32 9.49
CA ILE A 68 -7.27 1.45 9.41
C ILE A 68 -8.40 1.07 8.45
N ASP A 69 -9.55 0.74 9.04
CA ASP A 69 -10.82 0.66 8.33
C ASP A 69 -11.43 2.07 8.22
N GLU A 70 -12.21 2.34 7.17
CA GLU A 70 -12.89 3.64 6.98
C GLU A 70 -13.82 4.02 8.14
N LYS A 71 -14.11 3.05 9.02
CA LYS A 71 -14.98 3.18 10.19
C LYS A 71 -14.30 3.65 11.47
N GLU A 72 -12.98 3.85 11.49
CA GLU A 72 -12.34 4.49 12.65
C GLU A 72 -12.83 5.93 12.77
N ASN A 73 -13.54 6.22 13.87
CA ASN A 73 -14.12 7.52 14.12
C ASN A 73 -13.02 8.50 14.54
N LEU A 74 -12.39 9.14 13.55
CA LEU A 74 -11.33 10.16 13.75
C LEU A 74 -11.77 11.36 14.62
N ASN A 75 -13.04 11.41 14.99
CA ASN A 75 -13.62 12.38 15.90
C ASN A 75 -13.23 12.13 17.37
N ASP A 76 -12.81 10.92 17.73
CA ASP A 76 -12.39 10.57 19.09
C ASP A 76 -10.92 10.93 19.39
N LEU A 77 -10.18 11.40 18.38
CA LEU A 77 -8.77 11.75 18.50
C LEU A 77 -8.56 13.14 19.11
N THR A 78 -7.70 13.22 20.13
CA THR A 78 -7.15 14.47 20.66
C THR A 78 -6.33 15.22 19.61
N GLY A 79 -6.08 16.51 19.85
CA GLY A 79 -5.29 17.33 18.94
C GLY A 79 -3.86 16.83 18.70
N ILE A 80 -3.24 16.17 19.68
CA ILE A 80 -1.89 15.59 19.53
C ILE A 80 -1.94 14.32 18.68
N GLU A 81 -2.91 13.43 18.94
CA GLU A 81 -3.09 12.20 18.17
C GLU A 81 -3.34 12.49 16.70
N ARG A 82 -4.19 13.48 16.39
CA ARG A 82 -4.44 13.94 15.02
C ARG A 82 -3.15 14.41 14.33
N LYS A 83 -2.38 15.29 15.00
CA LYS A 83 -1.11 15.80 14.45
C LYS A 83 -0.10 14.67 14.23
N LEU A 84 -0.02 13.71 15.15
CA LEU A 84 0.86 12.56 15.03
C LEU A 84 0.47 11.67 13.84
N MET A 85 -0.83 11.40 13.66
CA MET A 85 -1.35 10.65 12.52
C MET A 85 -1.10 11.36 11.20
N GLU A 86 -1.33 12.68 11.11
CA GLU A 86 -1.07 13.48 9.91
C GLU A 86 0.41 13.46 9.53
N LEU A 87 1.30 13.65 10.51
CA LEU A 87 2.75 13.60 10.31
C LEU A 87 3.18 12.22 9.80
N GLY A 88 2.74 11.16 10.48
CA GLY A 88 3.04 9.78 10.10
C GLY A 88 2.53 9.44 8.69
N SER A 89 1.29 9.84 8.38
CA SER A 89 0.67 9.63 7.06
C SER A 89 1.47 10.29 5.95
N LYS A 90 1.93 11.53 6.18
CA LYS A 90 2.74 12.28 5.21
C LYS A 90 4.09 11.60 4.97
N MET A 91 4.79 11.22 6.04
CA MET A 91 6.07 10.51 5.94
C MET A 91 5.93 9.17 5.21
N GLN A 92 4.89 8.41 5.52
CA GLN A 92 4.63 7.11 4.88
C GLN A 92 4.28 7.26 3.40
N THR A 93 3.46 8.25 3.05
CA THR A 93 3.09 8.52 1.65
C THR A 93 4.32 8.86 0.82
N GLU A 94 5.19 9.75 1.33
CA GLU A 94 6.42 10.11 0.63
C GLU A 94 7.37 8.91 0.50
N LEU A 95 7.56 8.14 1.58
CA LEU A 95 8.38 6.92 1.55
C LEU A 95 7.88 5.95 0.47
N ILE A 96 6.59 5.64 0.47
CA ILE A 96 5.99 4.68 -0.45
C ILE A 96 6.09 5.19 -1.89
N LYS A 97 5.85 6.48 -2.12
CA LYS A 97 6.01 7.10 -3.44
C LYS A 97 7.44 6.97 -3.95
N THR A 98 8.44 7.31 -3.14
CA THR A 98 9.86 7.20 -3.51
C THR A 98 10.25 5.75 -3.82
N LYS A 99 9.77 4.79 -3.02
CA LYS A 99 10.08 3.36 -3.22
C LYS A 99 9.35 2.78 -4.43
N SER A 100 8.10 3.18 -4.68
CA SER A 100 7.29 2.69 -5.80
C SER A 100 7.90 3.03 -7.15
N LYS A 101 8.46 4.23 -7.31
CA LYS A 101 9.16 4.62 -8.56
C LYS A 101 10.30 3.67 -8.96
N LYS A 102 10.87 2.94 -7.99
CA LYS A 102 11.93 1.97 -8.25
C LYS A 102 11.40 0.62 -8.74
N LEU A 103 10.11 0.33 -8.63
CA LEU A 103 9.53 -0.96 -9.02
C LEU A 103 9.57 -1.20 -10.53
N LYS A 104 9.53 -0.14 -11.35
CA LYS A 104 9.60 -0.27 -12.81
C LYS A 104 10.85 -1.01 -13.29
N LYS A 105 11.96 -0.95 -12.51
CA LYS A 105 13.19 -1.73 -12.78
C LYS A 105 12.99 -3.25 -12.76
N HIS A 106 11.90 -3.72 -12.16
CA HIS A 106 11.56 -5.14 -12.06
C HIS A 106 10.52 -5.60 -13.09
N ALA A 107 9.90 -4.68 -13.83
CA ALA A 107 9.02 -5.01 -14.95
C ALA A 107 9.92 -5.36 -16.15
N LYS A 108 10.15 -6.66 -16.35
CA LYS A 108 10.80 -7.21 -17.53
C LYS A 108 9.75 -7.66 -18.53
#